data_AF-A0A4V2VK65-F1
#
_entry.id   AF-A0A4V2VK65-F1
#
_cell.length_a   1.000
_cell.length_b   1.000
_cell.length_c   1.000
_cell.angle_alpha   90.00
_cell.angle_beta   90.00
_cell.angle_gamma   90.00
#
_symmetry.space_group_name_H-M   'P 1'
#
loop_
_entity.id
_entity.type
_entity.pdbx_description
1 polymer ?
#
loop_
_entity_poly.entity_id
_entity_poly.type
_entity_poly.pdbx_seq_one_letter_code
_entity_poly.pdbx_strand_id
1 'polypeptide(L)'
;MIDTRLSLMEAISFRRTVNARYNGGIIKLAPHLMFERHGDLFVSALNLSKAWRSPEERRLGQFKLAGLEVTELLEEVFEPLPDFEPAAPRSDDTLLLTV
;
A
#
# COMPACT_ATOMS: atom_id res chain seq x y z
N MET A 1 7.58 16.68 -9.20
CA MET A 1 7.76 15.28 -8.74
C MET A 1 6.67 15.03 -7.72
N ILE A 2 5.88 13.97 -7.88
CA ILE A 2 4.82 13.63 -6.92
C ILE A 2 5.50 13.19 -5.62
N ASP A 3 5.06 13.73 -4.48
CA ASP A 3 5.54 13.26 -3.19
C ASP A 3 4.91 11.90 -2.89
N THR A 4 5.73 10.85 -2.93
CA THR A 4 5.27 9.47 -2.76
C THR A 4 4.63 9.23 -1.39
N ARG A 5 5.18 9.81 -0.32
CA ARG A 5 4.64 9.64 1.02
C ARG A 5 3.27 10.29 1.12
N LEU A 6 3.14 11.53 0.67
CA LEU A 6 1.89 12.28 0.73
C LEU A 6 0.81 11.62 -0.12
N SER A 7 1.14 11.18 -1.34
CA SER A 7 0.18 10.48 -2.20
C SER A 7 -0.30 9.16 -1.60
N LEU A 8 0.56 8.41 -0.91
CA LEU A 8 0.13 7.20 -0.21
C LEU A 8 -0.73 7.51 1.02
N MET A 9 -0.43 8.57 1.76
CA MET A 9 -1.28 9.01 2.87
C MET A 9 -2.67 9.42 2.39
N GLU A 10 -2.75 10.15 1.27
CA GLU A 10 -4.02 10.49 0.62
C GLU A 10 -4.74 9.22 0.12
N ALA A 11 -4.01 8.31 -0.55
CA ALA A 11 -4.57 7.07 -1.05
C ALA A 11 -5.16 6.19 0.06
N ILE A 12 -4.48 6.07 1.20
CA ILE A 12 -5.00 5.33 2.36
C ILE A 12 -6.24 6.04 2.91
N SER A 13 -6.18 7.36 3.14
CA SER A 13 -7.27 8.14 3.75
C SER A 13 -8.57 8.12 2.93
N PHE A 14 -8.45 8.10 1.60
CA PHE A 14 -9.59 8.10 0.68
C PHE A 14 -9.84 6.74 0.01
N ARG A 15 -9.11 5.69 0.44
CA ARG A 15 -9.16 4.34 -0.15
C ARG A 15 -8.97 4.34 -1.67
N ARG A 16 -8.11 5.21 -2.16
CA ARG A 16 -7.77 5.35 -3.58
C ARG A 16 -6.62 4.42 -3.95
N THR A 17 -6.54 4.09 -5.23
CA THR A 17 -5.43 3.32 -5.78
C THR A 17 -4.32 4.22 -6.33
N VAL A 18 -3.11 3.69 -6.43
CA VAL A 18 -1.96 4.39 -7.01
C VAL A 18 -1.28 3.53 -8.07
N ASN A 19 -0.74 4.17 -9.11
CA ASN A 19 0.32 3.57 -9.91
C ASN A 19 1.66 3.95 -9.29
N ALA A 20 2.54 2.97 -9.13
CA ALA A 20 3.86 3.17 -8.57
C ALA A 20 4.92 2.36 -9.31
N ARG A 21 6.13 2.89 -9.39
CA ARG A 21 7.33 2.16 -9.79
C ARG A 21 7.91 1.47 -8.56
N TYR A 22 8.15 0.17 -8.67
CA TYR A 22 8.76 -0.64 -7.63
C TYR A 22 9.63 -1.73 -8.27
N ASN A 23 10.88 -1.87 -7.82
CA ASN A 23 11.84 -2.85 -8.37
C ASN A 23 11.93 -2.83 -9.91
N GLY A 24 11.83 -1.64 -10.52
CA GLY A 24 11.92 -1.44 -11.98
C GLY A 24 10.63 -1.67 -12.78
N GLY A 25 9.55 -2.14 -12.16
CA GLY A 25 8.24 -2.32 -12.81
C GLY A 25 7.19 -1.31 -12.34
N ILE A 26 6.20 -1.02 -13.19
CA ILE A 26 4.99 -0.29 -12.79
C ILE A 26 3.97 -1.28 -12.23
N ILE A 27 3.47 -1.02 -11.03
CA ILE A 27 2.43 -1.79 -10.36
C ILE A 27 1.31 -0.86 -9.88
N LYS A 28 0.09 -1.39 -9.89
CA LYS A 28 -1.08 -0.74 -9.29
C LYS A 28 -1.30 -1.27 -7.88
N LEU A 29 -1.37 -0.38 -6.91
CA LEU A 29 -1.54 -0.72 -5.50
C LEU A 29 -2.84 -0.16 -4.94
N ALA A 30 -3.50 -0.95 -4.09
CA ALA A 30 -4.55 -0.53 -3.16
C ALA A 30 -3.94 -0.43 -1.75
N PRO A 31 -3.52 0.76 -1.29
CA PRO A 31 -2.76 0.94 -0.05
C PRO A 31 -3.66 0.84 1.19
N HIS A 32 -3.41 -0.13 2.07
CA HIS A 32 -4.26 -0.37 3.25
C HIS A 32 -3.72 0.30 4.52
N LEU A 33 -2.40 0.26 4.73
CA LEU A 33 -1.80 0.86 5.92
C LEU A 33 -0.36 1.34 5.65
N MET A 34 0.08 2.33 6.42
CA MET A 34 1.46 2.80 6.49
C MET A 34 1.99 2.56 7.89
N PHE A 35 3.23 2.07 7.98
CA PHE A 35 3.88 1.76 9.24
C PHE A 35 5.39 2.02 9.15
N GLU A 36 6.02 2.18 10.32
CA GLU A 36 7.46 2.24 10.45
C GLU A 36 7.99 0.92 11.04
N ARG A 37 9.12 0.45 10.52
CA ARG A 37 9.89 -0.69 11.06
C ARG A 37 11.36 -0.32 11.11
N HIS A 38 11.94 -0.28 12.31
CA HIS A 38 13.35 0.06 12.53
C HIS A 38 13.80 1.36 11.83
N GLY A 39 12.97 2.41 11.84
CA GLY A 39 13.26 3.71 11.21
C GLY A 39 12.98 3.77 9.70
N ASP A 40 12.59 2.66 9.08
CA ASP A 40 12.19 2.62 7.67
C ASP A 40 10.66 2.68 7.53
N LEU A 41 10.17 3.45 6.57
CA LEU A 41 8.74 3.50 6.24
C LEU A 41 8.34 2.39 5.26
N PHE A 42 7.17 1.82 5.49
CA PHE A 42 6.54 0.80 4.66
C PHE A 42 5.06 1.11 4.44
N VAL A 43 4.53 0.57 3.35
CA VAL A 43 3.09 0.50 3.08
C VAL A 43 2.69 -0.96 2.90
N SER A 44 1.66 -1.41 3.62
CA SER A 44 0.97 -2.66 3.26
C SER A 44 -0.11 -2.35 2.23
N ALA A 45 -0.07 -3.02 1.08
CA ALA A 45 -1.01 -2.80 -0.01
C ALA A 45 -1.35 -4.10 -0.73
N LEU A 46 -2.56 -4.18 -1.27
CA LEU A 46 -2.90 -5.21 -2.23
C LEU A 46 -2.32 -4.82 -3.59
N ASN A 47 -1.52 -5.71 -4.18
CA ASN A 47 -1.03 -5.54 -5.55
C ASN A 47 -2.12 -5.99 -6.54
N LEU A 48 -2.73 -5.01 -7.20
CA LEU A 48 -3.80 -5.23 -8.19
C LEU A 48 -3.26 -5.70 -9.54
N SER A 49 -1.98 -5.48 -9.83
CA SER A 49 -1.31 -5.96 -11.04
C SER A 49 -0.90 -7.43 -10.95
N LYS A 50 -0.95 -8.05 -9.77
CA LYS A 50 -0.62 -9.47 -9.59
C LYS A 50 -1.77 -10.36 -10.08
N ALA A 51 -1.44 -11.38 -10.86
CA ALA A 51 -2.39 -12.43 -11.23
C ALA A 51 -2.67 -13.35 -10.03
N TRP A 52 -3.77 -13.08 -9.33
CA TRP A 52 -4.29 -13.93 -8.26
C TRP A 52 -5.13 -15.06 -8.87
N ARG A 53 -5.02 -16.28 -8.35
CA ARG A 53 -5.83 -17.41 -8.86
C ARG A 53 -7.29 -17.29 -8.43
N SER A 54 -7.53 -16.67 -7.28
CA SER A 54 -8.86 -16.41 -6.75
C SER A 54 -8.86 -15.24 -5.75
N PRO A 55 -10.02 -14.64 -5.43
CA PRO A 55 -10.12 -13.55 -4.46
C PRO A 55 -9.60 -13.90 -3.06
N GLU A 56 -9.81 -15.13 -2.60
CA GLU A 56 -9.38 -15.61 -1.28
C GLU A 56 -7.86 -15.79 -1.15
N GLU A 57 -7.11 -15.86 -2.26
CA GLU A 57 -5.65 -15.88 -2.22
C GLU A 57 -5.03 -14.48 -2.09
N ARG A 58 -5.83 -13.42 -2.24
CA ARG A 58 -5.36 -12.03 -2.15
C ARG A 58 -4.85 -11.75 -0.75
N ARG A 59 -3.70 -11.09 -0.70
CA ARG A 59 -3.02 -10.74 0.54
C ARG A 59 -2.21 -9.48 0.35
N LEU A 60 -2.05 -8.74 1.43
CA LEU A 60 -1.25 -7.51 1.43
C LEU A 60 0.23 -7.86 1.31
N GLY A 61 0.92 -7.18 0.39
CA GLY A 61 2.38 -7.11 0.36
C GLY A 61 2.86 -5.92 1.19
N GLN A 62 4.06 -6.02 1.77
CA GLN A 62 4.74 -4.91 2.45
C GLN A 62 5.78 -4.30 1.49
N PHE A 63 5.61 -3.03 1.15
CA PHE A 63 6.46 -2.31 0.20
C PHE A 63 7.28 -1.27 0.96
N LYS A 64 8.61 -1.33 0.86
CA LYS A 64 9.49 -0.33 1.49
C LYS A 64 9.36 0.99 0.73
N LEU A 65 9.02 2.07 1.43
CA LEU A 65 8.74 3.37 0.82
C LEU A 65 9.95 3.92 0.06
N ALA A 66 11.16 3.67 0.56
CA ALA A 66 12.41 4.11 -0.08
C ALA A 66 12.66 3.52 -1.49
N GLY A 67 12.01 2.39 -1.82
CA GLY A 67 12.09 1.77 -3.14
C GLY A 67 10.85 1.99 -4.00
N LEU A 68 9.87 2.75 -3.49
CA LEU A 68 8.59 3.00 -4.13
C LEU A 68 8.54 4.42 -4.65
N GLU A 69 8.10 4.61 -5.89
CA GLU A 69 7.87 5.92 -6.48
C GLU A 69 6.45 5.96 -7.02
N VAL A 70 5.56 6.71 -6.37
CA VAL A 70 4.19 6.92 -6.88
C VAL A 70 4.26 7.77 -8.14
N THR A 71 3.80 7.21 -9.25
CA THR A 71 3.75 7.88 -10.55
C THR A 71 2.41 8.56 -10.78
N GLU A 72 1.34 8.09 -10.11
CA GLU A 72 -0.01 8.61 -10.27
C GLU A 72 -0.90 8.22 -9.08
N LEU A 73 -1.72 9.15 -8.59
CA LEU A 73 -2.84 8.88 -7.69
C LEU A 73 -4.13 8.83 -8.52
N LEU A 74 -4.88 7.73 -8.39
CA LEU A 74 -6.07 7.47 -9.18
C LEU A 74 -7.34 7.79 -8.38
N GLU A 75 -8.41 8.19 -9.05
CA GLU A 75 -9.72 8.39 -8.40
C GLU A 75 -10.44 7.07 -8.07
N GLU A 76 -10.00 5.95 -8.67
CA GLU A 76 -10.53 4.63 -8.40
C GLU A 76 -10.32 4.22 -6.95
N VAL A 77 -11.42 3.91 -6.27
CA VAL A 77 -11.45 3.45 -4.88
C VAL A 77 -11.39 1.92 -4.80
N PHE A 78 -10.86 1.40 -3.71
CA PHE A 78 -10.85 -0.03 -3.39
C PHE A 78 -11.60 -0.31 -2.08
N GLU A 79 -12.16 -1.51 -2.00
CA GLU A 79 -12.65 -2.07 -0.73
C GLU A 79 -11.51 -2.83 -0.04
N PRO A 80 -11.26 -2.61 1.27
CA PRO A 80 -10.29 -3.38 2.02
C PRO A 80 -10.57 -4.89 1.94
N LEU A 81 -9.54 -5.72 2.06
CA LEU A 81 -9.73 -7.17 2.07
C LEU A 81 -10.65 -7.61 3.24
N PRO A 82 -11.51 -8.63 3.06
CA PRO A 82 -12.46 -9.05 4.11
C PRO A 82 -11.81 -9.49 5.43
N ASP A 83 -10.58 -10.00 5.38
CA ASP A 83 -9.78 -10.46 6.51
C ASP A 83 -8.75 -9.42 6.97
N PHE A 84 -8.86 -8.17 6.50
CA PHE A 84 -7.96 -7.10 6.88
C PHE A 84 -8.18 -6.66 8.32
N GLU A 85 -7.13 -6.76 9.13
CA GLU A 85 -7.07 -6.20 10.48
C GLU A 85 -6.26 -4.89 10.46
N PRO A 86 -6.81 -3.77 10.96
CA PRO A 86 -6.15 -2.45 10.96
C PRO A 86 -5.10 -2.35 12.08
N ALA A 87 -4.13 -3.25 12.07
CA ALA A 87 -3.07 -3.36 13.05
C ALA A 87 -1.69 -3.35 12.41
N ALA A 88 -0.68 -3.03 13.22
CA ALA A 88 0.71 -3.13 12.80
C ALA A 88 1.04 -4.58 12.39
N PRO A 89 1.75 -4.82 11.26
CA PRO A 89 1.99 -6.19 10.80
C PRO A 89 2.86 -7.03 11.73
N ARG A 90 3.67 -6.40 12.57
CA ARG A 90 4.47 -7.02 13.63
C ARG A 90 4.35 -6.23 14.93
N SER A 91 4.68 -6.87 16.04
CA SER A 91 4.60 -6.25 17.38
C SER A 91 5.58 -5.10 17.59
N ASP A 92 6.69 -5.09 16.86
CA ASP A 92 7.73 -4.04 16.88
C ASP A 92 7.55 -2.98 15.80
N ASP A 93 6.51 -3.10 14.97
CA ASP A 93 6.14 -2.09 13.98
C ASP A 93 5.33 -0.97 14.66
N THR A 94 5.55 0.27 14.21
CA THR A 94 4.72 1.40 14.61
C THR A 94 3.70 1.69 13.51
N LEU A 95 2.41 1.46 13.78
CA LEU A 95 1.34 1.84 12.87
C LEU A 95 1.24 3.37 12.79
N LEU A 96 1.19 3.91 11.56
CA LEU A 96 1.12 5.36 11.33
C LEU A 96 -0.22 5.80 10.76
N LEU A 97 -0.79 5.02 9.83
CA LEU A 97 -2.05 5.31 9.17
C LEU A 97 -2.67 4.01 8.63
N THR A 98 -4.00 3.91 8.63
CA THR A 98 -4.75 2.79 8.04
C THR A 98 -6.10 3.29 7.50
N VAL A 99 -6.67 2.57 6.51
CA VAL A 99 -7.99 2.80 5.86
C VAL A 99 -9.21 2.75 6.80
#